data_AF-A0A925RN91-F1
#
_entry.id   AF-A0A925RN91-F1
#
_cell.length_a   1.000
_cell.length_b   1.000
_cell.length_c   1.000
_cell.angle_alpha   90.00
_cell.angle_beta   90.00
_cell.angle_gamma   90.00
#
_symmetry.space_group_name_H-M   'P 1'
#
loop_
_entity.id
_entity.type
_entity.pdbx_description
1 polymer ?
#
loop_
_entity_poly.entity_id
_entity_poly.type
_entity_poly.pdbx_seq_one_letter_code
_entity_poly.pdbx_strand_id
1 'polypeptide(L)'
;MTARMSGLLAASLLVCRLVCGLASGLACGRTATQAPLTNQRAQASNAEIRAIDWQNHTYELDELGAVTVHAGHADFSISDDNKAVEIGTGSGSFAVEPPLFADVNGDGVDDAIISGVLATGGTGHFSEIRIYTLRSGTLVVLAAIPGGDRGDGGIRRVALDGTAVIVERNVLVEGD
;
A
#
# COMPACT_ATOMS: atom_id res chain seq x y z
N MET A 1 20.84 6.61 51.87
CA MET A 1 21.67 7.70 51.31
C MET A 1 21.06 8.08 49.97
N THR A 2 20.08 9.00 49.93
CA THR A 2 20.23 10.43 49.53
C THR A 2 20.97 10.56 48.18
N ALA A 3 20.39 11.07 47.08
CA ALA A 3 19.63 12.32 46.98
C ALA A 3 18.63 12.36 45.80
N ARG A 4 17.52 13.06 46.04
CA ARG A 4 16.63 13.65 45.02
C ARG A 4 17.30 14.88 44.42
N MET A 5 17.13 15.14 43.12
CA MET A 5 17.21 16.50 42.56
C MET A 5 16.00 16.77 41.66
N SER A 6 15.16 17.66 42.17
CA SER A 6 14.09 18.37 41.48
C SER A 6 14.69 19.59 40.76
N GLY A 7 14.21 19.88 39.55
CA GLY A 7 14.29 21.22 38.92
C GLY A 7 12.95 21.45 38.22
N LEU A 8 11.99 22.20 38.76
CA LEU A 8 11.86 23.67 38.88
C LEU A 8 11.88 24.46 37.55
N LEU A 9 10.67 24.90 37.18
CA LEU A 9 10.23 26.16 36.58
C LEU A 9 10.90 26.69 35.29
N ALA A 10 10.06 26.87 34.28
CA ALA A 10 9.80 28.21 33.72
C ALA A 10 8.39 28.25 33.10
N ALA A 11 7.44 28.82 33.85
CA ALA A 11 6.19 29.31 33.28
C ALA A 11 6.49 30.63 32.57
N SER A 12 6.22 30.71 31.26
CA SER A 12 6.22 31.97 30.53
C SER A 12 4.79 32.29 30.11
N LEU A 13 4.15 33.16 30.89
CA LEU A 13 2.97 33.89 30.48
C LEU A 13 3.38 34.91 29.43
N LEU A 14 2.87 34.79 28.20
CA LEU A 14 2.79 35.94 27.29
C LEU A 14 1.32 36.33 27.09
N VAL A 15 1.07 37.53 27.59
CA VAL A 15 -0.18 38.26 27.68
C VAL A 15 -0.48 38.95 26.35
N CYS A 16 -1.77 38.89 25.97
CA CYS A 16 -2.53 39.91 25.25
C CYS A 16 -2.04 40.37 23.85
N ARG A 17 -2.89 40.12 22.84
CA ARG A 17 -3.52 41.20 22.07
C ARG A 17 -4.76 40.66 21.33
N LEU A 18 -5.90 40.89 21.96
CA LEU A 18 -7.20 40.89 21.30
C LEU A 18 -7.28 42.19 20.46
N VAL A 19 -7.24 42.08 19.15
CA VAL A 19 -7.61 43.16 18.24
C VAL A 19 -8.81 42.67 17.43
N CYS A 20 -9.98 43.14 17.82
CA CYS A 20 -11.19 43.11 17.00
C CYS A 20 -10.97 43.98 15.76
N GLY A 21 -10.82 43.34 14.60
CA GLY A 21 -10.94 43.98 13.30
C GLY A 21 -12.15 43.39 12.57
N LEU A 22 -13.30 44.07 12.67
CA LEU A 22 -14.45 43.84 11.80
C LEU A 22 -14.13 44.41 10.42
N ALA A 23 -13.78 43.56 9.47
CA ALA A 23 -13.75 43.90 8.05
C ALA A 23 -14.69 42.94 7.30
N SER A 24 -15.91 43.43 7.07
CA SER A 24 -16.93 42.79 6.25
C SER A 24 -16.54 42.91 4.77
N GLY A 25 -15.63 42.07 4.31
CA GLY A 25 -15.32 41.88 2.90
C GLY A 25 -16.05 40.65 2.38
N LEU A 26 -16.91 40.84 1.38
CA LEU A 26 -17.47 39.78 0.53
C LEU A 26 -16.32 39.03 -0.17
N ALA A 27 -15.70 38.08 0.53
CA ALA A 27 -14.76 37.14 -0.06
C ALA A 27 -15.57 36.00 -0.68
N CYS A 28 -15.74 36.03 -2.00
CA CYS A 28 -16.12 34.85 -2.76
C CYS A 28 -15.31 33.66 -2.26
N GLY A 29 -16.01 32.65 -1.72
CA GLY A 29 -15.44 31.44 -1.18
C GLY A 29 -14.59 30.74 -2.23
N ARG A 30 -13.29 31.03 -2.22
CA ARG A 30 -12.29 30.11 -2.75
C ARG A 30 -12.20 29.01 -1.72
N THR A 31 -12.91 27.92 -1.98
CA THR A 31 -12.54 26.62 -1.41
C THR A 31 -11.04 26.50 -1.65
N ALA A 32 -10.24 26.50 -0.59
CA ALA A 32 -8.83 26.22 -0.72
C ALA A 32 -8.76 24.81 -1.31
N THR A 33 -8.43 24.71 -2.60
CA THR A 33 -8.02 23.46 -3.20
C THR A 33 -6.86 23.01 -2.35
N GLN A 34 -7.11 22.02 -1.49
CA GLN A 34 -6.07 21.42 -0.69
C GLN A 34 -5.02 20.99 -1.71
N ALA A 35 -3.85 21.60 -1.65
CA ALA A 35 -2.77 21.21 -2.53
C ALA A 35 -2.62 19.68 -2.39
N PRO A 36 -2.37 18.95 -3.48
CA PRO A 36 -2.00 17.54 -3.37
C PRO A 36 -0.96 17.42 -2.26
N LEU A 37 -0.98 16.33 -1.50
CA LEU A 37 0.04 16.07 -0.49
C LEU A 37 1.39 15.87 -1.21
N THR A 38 2.00 16.96 -1.68
CA THR A 38 3.28 16.93 -2.38
C THR A 38 4.32 16.65 -1.31
N ASN A 39 4.66 15.38 -1.15
CA ASN A 39 5.78 14.93 -0.34
C ASN A 39 7.08 15.31 -1.07
N GLN A 40 7.45 16.59 -1.07
CA GLN A 40 8.67 17.11 -1.71
C GLN A 40 9.98 16.74 -0.96
N ARG A 41 10.01 15.59 -0.28
CA ARG A 41 11.29 15.00 0.14
C ARG A 41 11.95 14.40 -1.10
N ALA A 42 13.28 14.25 -1.09
CA ALA A 42 14.05 13.71 -2.23
C ALA A 42 13.28 12.56 -2.90
N GLN A 43 12.69 12.88 -4.05
CA GLN A 43 11.76 11.99 -4.72
C GLN A 43 12.55 10.80 -5.22
N ALA A 44 12.07 9.60 -4.89
CA ALA A 44 12.57 8.42 -5.55
C ALA A 44 12.39 8.60 -7.06
N SER A 45 13.32 8.11 -7.86
CA SER A 45 13.17 8.21 -9.31
C SER A 45 12.34 7.05 -9.85
N ASN A 46 11.66 7.25 -10.98
CA ASN A 46 11.00 6.15 -11.70
C ASN A 46 11.98 4.99 -12.00
N ALA A 47 13.27 5.29 -12.19
CA ALA A 47 14.28 4.27 -12.41
C ALA A 47 14.45 3.35 -11.18
N GLU A 48 14.35 3.86 -9.96
CA GLU A 48 14.55 3.07 -8.74
C GLU A 48 13.42 2.06 -8.52
N ILE A 49 12.16 2.49 -8.58
CA ILE A 49 11.02 1.59 -8.37
C ILE A 49 10.89 0.54 -9.49
N ARG A 50 11.26 0.92 -10.71
CA ARG A 50 11.25 0.03 -11.89
C ARG A 50 12.45 -0.92 -11.93
N ALA A 51 13.52 -0.63 -11.17
CA ALA A 51 14.67 -1.51 -11.04
C ALA A 51 14.45 -2.66 -10.04
N ILE A 52 13.41 -2.59 -9.22
CA ILE A 52 13.02 -3.69 -8.33
C ILE A 52 12.56 -4.86 -9.19
N ASP A 53 13.14 -6.03 -8.97
CA ASP A 53 12.70 -7.27 -9.61
C ASP A 53 11.48 -7.81 -8.85
N TRP A 54 10.31 -7.31 -9.21
CA TRP A 54 9.02 -7.67 -8.59
C TRP A 54 8.68 -9.16 -8.72
N GLN A 55 9.25 -9.86 -9.69
CA GLN A 55 9.07 -11.31 -9.84
C GLN A 55 10.09 -12.13 -9.06
N ASN A 56 11.07 -11.48 -8.42
CA ASN A 56 12.04 -12.09 -7.51
C ASN A 56 12.09 -11.29 -6.18
N HIS A 57 10.93 -11.10 -5.56
CA HIS A 57 10.75 -10.24 -4.40
C HIS A 57 10.07 -10.96 -3.22
N THR A 58 10.32 -10.48 -2.00
CA THR A 58 9.63 -10.97 -0.79
C THR A 58 8.42 -10.09 -0.48
N TYR A 59 7.26 -10.72 -0.41
CA TYR A 59 5.97 -10.08 -0.14
C TYR A 59 5.52 -10.38 1.29
N GLU A 60 5.07 -9.36 2.02
CA GLU A 60 4.37 -9.56 3.28
C GLU A 60 2.89 -9.83 2.99
N LEU A 61 2.46 -11.06 3.24
CA LEU A 61 1.07 -11.50 3.14
C LEU A 61 0.44 -11.47 4.54
N ASP A 62 -0.74 -10.86 4.68
CA ASP A 62 -1.33 -10.49 5.97
C ASP A 62 -1.27 -11.61 7.03
N GLU A 63 -1.92 -12.74 6.77
CA GLU A 63 -1.97 -13.85 7.72
C GLU A 63 -0.76 -14.78 7.62
N LEU A 64 -0.16 -14.91 6.43
CA LEU A 64 0.89 -15.88 6.14
C LEU A 64 2.32 -15.38 6.43
N GLY A 65 2.52 -14.07 6.59
CA GLY A 65 3.84 -13.45 6.73
C GLY A 65 4.61 -13.33 5.41
N ALA A 66 5.93 -13.27 5.52
CA ALA A 66 6.84 -13.09 4.39
C ALA A 66 6.87 -14.30 3.45
N VAL A 67 6.67 -14.06 2.16
CA VAL A 67 6.79 -15.05 1.08
C VAL A 67 7.72 -14.54 0.00
N THR A 68 8.81 -15.26 -0.25
CA THR A 68 9.74 -14.93 -1.33
C THR A 68 9.30 -15.59 -2.63
N VAL A 69 9.04 -14.76 -3.63
CA VAL A 69 8.68 -15.17 -4.98
C VAL A 69 9.95 -15.30 -5.81
N HIS A 70 10.00 -16.34 -6.65
CA HIS A 70 11.06 -16.59 -7.62
C HIS A 70 10.46 -16.76 -9.01
N ALA A 71 10.91 -15.96 -9.98
CA ALA A 71 10.37 -15.92 -11.33
C ALA A 71 8.83 -15.83 -11.39
N GLY A 72 8.24 -15.04 -10.49
CA GLY A 72 6.80 -14.80 -10.41
C GLY A 72 6.01 -15.88 -9.66
N HIS A 73 6.67 -16.89 -9.06
CA HIS A 73 5.99 -17.94 -8.32
C HIS A 73 6.70 -18.30 -7.00
N ALA A 74 5.92 -18.72 -6.00
CA ALA A 74 6.39 -19.33 -4.76
C ALA A 74 5.50 -20.51 -4.38
N ASP A 75 6.11 -21.62 -3.96
CA ASP A 75 5.41 -22.73 -3.31
C ASP A 75 5.81 -22.77 -1.83
N PHE A 76 4.84 -23.01 -0.94
CA PHE A 76 5.07 -23.06 0.50
C PHE A 76 4.06 -23.99 1.18
N SER A 77 4.40 -24.46 2.37
CA SER A 77 3.39 -25.04 3.27
C SER A 77 2.96 -24.05 4.32
N ILE A 78 1.80 -24.31 4.90
CA ILE A 78 1.25 -23.52 5.98
C ILE A 78 1.51 -24.28 7.28
N SER A 79 2.23 -23.64 8.20
CA SER A 79 2.51 -24.18 9.54
C SER A 79 1.28 -24.13 10.45
N ASP A 80 1.37 -24.77 11.61
CA ASP A 80 0.29 -24.81 12.61
C ASP A 80 -0.12 -23.42 13.14
N ASP A 81 0.75 -22.42 13.02
CA ASP A 81 0.49 -21.00 13.36
C ASP A 81 0.03 -20.16 12.16
N ASN A 82 -0.40 -20.82 11.08
CA ASN A 82 -0.90 -20.21 9.85
C ASN A 82 0.13 -19.33 9.13
N LYS A 83 1.41 -19.71 9.16
CA LYS A 83 2.50 -19.01 8.46
C LYS A 83 3.00 -19.78 7.24
N ALA A 84 3.40 -19.05 6.21
CA ALA A 84 4.08 -19.64 5.07
C ALA A 84 5.49 -20.08 5.48
N VAL A 85 5.80 -21.35 5.21
CA VAL A 85 7.12 -21.93 5.40
C VAL A 85 7.58 -22.48 4.06
N GLU A 86 8.72 -21.97 3.58
CA GLU A 86 9.30 -22.37 2.30
C GLU A 86 9.71 -23.85 2.34
N ILE A 87 9.07 -24.66 1.49
CA ILE A 87 9.44 -26.05 1.24
C ILE A 87 9.14 -26.42 -0.21
N GLY A 88 10.02 -27.20 -0.84
CA GLY A 88 10.08 -27.38 -2.30
C GLY A 88 8.82 -27.97 -2.99
N THR A 89 7.89 -28.56 -2.25
CA THR A 89 6.53 -28.86 -2.74
C THR A 89 5.56 -28.56 -1.62
N GLY A 90 4.92 -27.40 -1.70
CA GLY A 90 4.01 -26.88 -0.69
C GLY A 90 2.54 -27.19 -0.98
N SER A 91 1.71 -27.14 0.07
CA SER A 91 0.24 -27.20 -0.08
C SER A 91 -0.37 -25.87 -0.54
N GLY A 92 0.40 -24.78 -0.49
CA GLY A 92 0.02 -23.46 -0.97
C GLY A 92 1.01 -22.91 -2.00
N SER A 93 0.55 -21.89 -2.72
CA SER A 93 1.34 -21.18 -3.72
C SER A 93 0.96 -19.71 -3.78
N PHE A 94 1.91 -18.85 -4.15
CA PHE A 94 1.66 -17.45 -4.45
C PHE A 94 2.28 -17.08 -5.79
N ALA A 95 1.45 -16.65 -6.73
CA ALA A 95 1.87 -16.24 -8.07
C ALA A 95 1.71 -14.72 -8.23
N VAL A 96 2.68 -14.08 -8.88
CA VAL A 96 2.73 -12.64 -9.10
C VAL A 96 2.91 -12.33 -10.59
N GLU A 97 2.02 -11.50 -11.12
CA GLU A 97 2.08 -11.01 -12.49
C GLU A 97 3.17 -9.93 -12.67
N PRO A 98 3.65 -9.68 -13.91
CA PRO A 98 4.51 -8.55 -14.18
C PRO A 98 3.90 -7.22 -13.68
N PRO A 99 4.72 -6.31 -13.11
CA PRO A 99 4.24 -5.07 -12.55
C PRO A 99 3.66 -4.13 -13.61
N LEU A 100 2.58 -3.44 -13.27
CA LEU A 100 2.18 -2.20 -13.94
C LEU A 100 2.75 -1.01 -13.19
N PHE A 101 2.95 0.11 -13.88
CA PHE A 101 3.53 1.32 -13.27
C PHE A 101 2.75 2.56 -13.68
N ALA A 102 2.36 3.36 -12.68
CA ALA A 102 1.75 4.67 -12.87
C ALA A 102 1.93 5.50 -11.59
N ASP A 103 2.02 6.82 -11.72
CA ASP A 103 1.94 7.76 -10.60
C ASP A 103 0.49 7.81 -10.09
N VAL A 104 0.10 6.90 -9.20
CA VAL A 104 -1.29 6.81 -8.71
C VAL A 104 -1.56 7.82 -7.60
N ASN A 105 -0.50 8.33 -6.96
CA ASN A 105 -0.59 9.23 -5.82
C ASN A 105 -0.40 10.72 -6.20
N GLY A 106 0.05 11.01 -7.43
CA GLY A 106 0.19 12.34 -7.99
C GLY A 106 1.47 13.07 -7.57
N ASP A 107 2.52 12.36 -7.15
CA ASP A 107 3.80 12.96 -6.75
C ASP A 107 4.81 13.07 -7.91
N GLY A 108 4.48 12.57 -9.10
CA GLY A 108 5.35 12.58 -10.27
C GLY A 108 6.34 11.41 -10.30
N VAL A 109 6.25 10.47 -9.37
CA VAL A 109 6.99 9.21 -9.34
C VAL A 109 6.02 8.06 -9.56
N ASP A 110 6.41 7.11 -10.40
CA ASP A 110 5.61 5.92 -10.60
C ASP A 110 5.49 5.11 -9.30
N ASP A 111 4.30 4.58 -9.08
CA ASP A 111 4.01 3.53 -8.12
C ASP A 111 3.96 2.18 -8.87
N ALA A 112 4.30 1.08 -8.20
CA ALA A 112 4.22 -0.27 -8.76
C ALA A 112 2.91 -0.94 -8.35
N ILE A 113 2.13 -1.40 -9.32
CA ILE A 113 0.86 -2.10 -9.13
C ILE A 113 1.12 -3.58 -9.39
N ILE A 114 1.07 -4.38 -8.32
CA ILE A 114 1.38 -5.80 -8.32
C ILE A 114 0.11 -6.59 -8.14
N SER A 115 -0.22 -7.44 -9.12
CA SER A 115 -1.34 -8.38 -9.01
C SER A 115 -0.80 -9.73 -8.56
N GLY A 116 -1.42 -10.31 -7.54
CA GLY A 116 -1.05 -11.61 -7.00
C GLY A 116 -2.25 -12.55 -6.90
N VAL A 117 -1.98 -13.85 -6.91
CA VAL A 117 -2.96 -14.90 -6.61
C VAL A 117 -2.37 -15.84 -5.58
N LEU A 118 -3.04 -15.93 -4.44
CA LEU A 118 -2.71 -16.79 -3.33
C LEU A 118 -3.60 -18.04 -3.35
N ALA A 119 -2.98 -19.22 -3.30
CA ALA A 119 -3.65 -20.47 -3.00
C ALA A 119 -3.08 -21.00 -1.67
N THR A 120 -3.94 -21.30 -0.71
CA THR A 120 -3.53 -21.85 0.61
C THR A 120 -3.76 -23.35 0.71
N GLY A 121 -4.11 -24.00 -0.40
CA GLY A 121 -4.53 -25.39 -0.48
C GLY A 121 -6.01 -25.56 -0.78
N GLY A 122 -6.42 -26.79 -1.14
CA GLY A 122 -7.79 -27.06 -1.57
C GLY A 122 -8.10 -26.45 -2.95
N THR A 123 -9.25 -25.77 -3.08
CA THR A 123 -9.72 -25.19 -4.36
C THR A 123 -9.74 -23.66 -4.38
N GLY A 124 -9.36 -23.00 -3.28
CA GLY A 124 -9.44 -21.54 -3.15
C GLY A 124 -8.28 -20.84 -3.83
N HIS A 125 -8.59 -19.83 -4.64
CA HIS A 125 -7.60 -18.96 -5.31
C HIS A 125 -7.98 -17.50 -5.07
N PHE A 126 -7.27 -16.88 -4.13
CA PHE A 126 -7.55 -15.52 -3.67
C PHE A 126 -6.66 -14.53 -4.41
N SER A 127 -7.28 -13.75 -5.28
CA SER A 127 -6.60 -12.66 -5.97
C SER A 127 -6.46 -11.42 -5.09
N GLU A 128 -5.42 -10.64 -5.31
CA GLU A 128 -5.19 -9.36 -4.65
C GLU A 128 -4.35 -8.41 -5.53
N ILE A 129 -4.44 -7.12 -5.23
CA ILE A 129 -3.51 -6.11 -5.77
C ILE A 129 -2.83 -5.41 -4.60
N ARG A 130 -1.51 -5.26 -4.66
CA ARG A 130 -0.76 -4.34 -3.80
C ARG A 130 -0.15 -3.23 -4.64
N ILE A 131 -0.29 -2.01 -4.17
CA ILE A 131 0.30 -0.81 -4.78
C ILE A 131 1.45 -0.36 -3.89
N TYR A 132 2.64 -0.29 -4.46
CA TYR A 132 3.86 0.11 -3.77
C TYR A 132 4.36 1.45 -4.26
N THR A 133 4.91 2.23 -3.33
CA THR A 133 5.56 3.52 -3.59
C THR A 133 6.92 3.55 -2.92
N LEU A 134 7.87 4.32 -3.46
CA LEU A 134 9.16 4.56 -2.81
C LEU A 134 9.14 5.91 -2.08
N ARG A 135 9.28 5.87 -0.75
CA ARG A 135 9.41 7.08 0.07
C ARG A 135 10.81 7.16 0.64
N SER A 136 11.60 8.11 0.15
CA SER A 136 13.01 8.29 0.59
C SER A 136 13.83 7.01 0.48
N GLY A 137 13.66 6.26 -0.62
CA GLY A 137 14.34 4.98 -0.87
C GLY A 137 13.77 3.79 -0.09
N THR A 138 12.75 3.98 0.74
CA THR A 138 12.05 2.89 1.44
C THR A 138 10.78 2.50 0.69
N LEU A 139 10.61 1.20 0.45
CA LEU A 139 9.40 0.66 -0.16
C LEU A 139 8.24 0.69 0.84
N VAL A 140 7.10 1.23 0.42
CA VAL A 140 5.90 1.39 1.25
C VAL A 140 4.69 0.91 0.45
N VAL A 141 3.83 0.10 1.07
CA VAL A 141 2.52 -0.23 0.51
C VAL A 141 1.62 0.99 0.63
N LEU A 142 1.21 1.56 -0.50
CA LEU A 142 0.27 2.67 -0.57
C LEU A 142 -1.17 2.18 -0.36
N ALA A 143 -1.52 1.05 -0.97
CA ALA A 143 -2.85 0.44 -0.87
C ALA A 143 -2.80 -1.07 -1.14
N ALA A 144 -3.77 -1.78 -0.59
CA ALA A 144 -4.06 -3.17 -0.93
C ALA A 144 -5.54 -3.29 -1.31
N ILE A 145 -5.84 -4.00 -2.40
CA ILE A 145 -7.19 -4.24 -2.89
C ILE A 145 -7.42 -5.75 -2.83
N PRO A 146 -8.23 -6.24 -1.87
CA PRO A 146 -8.57 -7.65 -1.82
C PRO A 146 -9.46 -7.99 -3.03
N GLY A 147 -9.07 -9.03 -3.75
CA GLY A 147 -9.82 -9.52 -4.90
C GLY A 147 -10.83 -10.61 -4.54
N GLY A 148 -10.56 -11.42 -3.53
CA GLY A 148 -11.41 -12.56 -3.17
C GLY A 148 -11.15 -13.79 -4.04
N ASP A 149 -11.97 -14.82 -3.83
CA ASP A 149 -11.83 -16.12 -4.51
C ASP A 149 -12.24 -16.04 -5.99
N ARG A 150 -11.61 -16.84 -6.86
CA ARG A 150 -11.94 -16.89 -8.30
C ARG A 150 -13.42 -17.14 -8.56
N GLY A 151 -14.05 -17.99 -7.75
CA GLY A 151 -15.48 -18.28 -7.84
C GLY A 151 -16.35 -17.17 -7.26
N ASP A 152 -15.85 -16.40 -6.30
CA ASP A 152 -16.60 -15.39 -5.54
C ASP A 152 -15.90 -14.02 -5.59
N GLY A 153 -16.03 -13.33 -6.73
CA GLY A 153 -15.63 -11.93 -6.82
C GLY A 153 -14.16 -11.67 -7.15
N GLY A 154 -13.35 -12.70 -7.41
CA GLY A 154 -11.92 -12.58 -7.76
C GLY A 154 -11.63 -11.55 -8.85
N ILE A 155 -10.44 -10.97 -8.84
CA ILE A 155 -9.98 -9.99 -9.82
C ILE A 155 -9.82 -10.68 -11.18
N ARG A 156 -10.54 -10.15 -12.17
CA ARG A 156 -10.53 -10.59 -13.56
C ARG A 156 -9.49 -9.83 -14.38
N ARG A 157 -9.33 -8.53 -14.12
CA ARG A 157 -8.41 -7.66 -14.87
C ARG A 157 -7.93 -6.51 -14.01
N VAL A 158 -6.67 -6.15 -14.21
CA VAL A 158 -6.07 -4.90 -13.70
C VAL A 158 -5.56 -4.12 -14.89
N ALA A 159 -5.87 -2.83 -14.94
CA ALA A 159 -5.40 -1.94 -15.99
C ALA A 159 -5.21 -0.51 -15.48
N LEU A 160 -4.58 0.29 -16.31
CA LEU A 160 -4.35 1.71 -16.04
C LEU A 160 -5.17 2.56 -17.01
N ASP A 161 -5.75 3.63 -16.47
CA ASP A 161 -6.33 4.74 -17.24
C ASP A 161 -5.78 6.06 -16.68
N GLY A 162 -4.73 6.56 -17.31
CA GLY A 162 -3.92 7.66 -16.77
C GLY A 162 -3.29 7.27 -15.43
N THR A 163 -3.65 7.99 -14.37
CA THR A 163 -3.20 7.72 -12.98
C THR A 163 -4.16 6.80 -12.21
N ALA A 164 -5.27 6.38 -12.82
CA ALA A 164 -6.26 5.52 -12.17
C ALA A 164 -5.96 4.04 -12.40
N VAL A 165 -6.10 3.24 -11.33
CA VAL A 165 -6.08 1.78 -11.38
C VAL A 165 -7.50 1.28 -11.58
N ILE A 166 -7.75 0.62 -12.71
CA ILE A 166 -9.03 0.01 -13.05
C ILE A 166 -8.98 -1.47 -12.68
N VAL A 167 -9.85 -1.87 -11.75
CA VAL A 167 -9.98 -3.26 -11.29
C VAL A 167 -11.32 -3.82 -11.74
N GLU A 168 -11.28 -4.83 -12.59
CA GLU A 168 -12.47 -5.60 -12.96
C GLU A 168 -12.52 -6.86 -12.12
N ARG A 169 -13.69 -7.15 -11.56
CA ARG A 169 -13.92 -8.32 -10.72
C ARG A 169 -14.84 -9.30 -11.43
N ASN A 170 -14.72 -10.58 -11.11
CA ASN A 170 -15.71 -11.58 -11.44
C ASN A 170 -17.02 -11.22 -10.72
N VAL A 171 -18.14 -11.49 -11.36
CA VAL A 171 -19.46 -11.32 -10.75
C VAL A 171 -20.04 -12.71 -10.62
N LEU A 172 -20.47 -13.08 -9.41
CA LEU A 172 -21.29 -14.26 -9.23
C LEU A 172 -22.59 -14.05 -9.99
N VAL A 173 -22.91 -14.95 -10.91
CA VAL A 173 -24.28 -15.07 -11.40
C VAL A 173 -25.06 -15.75 -10.28
N GLU A 174 -25.90 -15.00 -9.57
CA GLU A 174 -26.85 -15.59 -8.63
C GLU A 174 -27.90 -16.39 -9.42
N GLY A 175 -27.83 -17.73 -9.29
CA GLY A 175 -28.96 -18.63 -9.52
C GLY A 175 -29.20 -19.08 -10.96
N ASP A 176 -29.22 -20.41 -11.11
CA ASP A 176 -30.29 -21.11 -11.82
C ASP A 176 -31.07 -21.95 -10.80
#